data_AF-A0A0G0FAL5-F1
#
_entry.id   AF-A0A0G0FAL5-F1
#
_cell.length_a   1.000
_cell.length_b   1.000
_cell.length_c   1.000
_cell.angle_alpha   90.00
_cell.angle_beta   90.00
_cell.angle_gamma   90.00
#
_symmetry.space_group_name_H-M   'P 1'
#
loop_
_entity.id
_entity.type
_entity.pdbx_description
1 polymer ?
#
loop_
_entity_poly.entity_id
_entity_poly.type
_entity_poly.pdbx_seq_one_letter_code
_entity_poly.pdbx_strand_id
1 'polypeptide(L)'
;MQTFKKYLNPLYKDLDEVASFSDLSNISSLEQEEYPRLQEVTKRKVLLIKQLIPRLERLEVELEHQIEIINMESGEDDIKAAKSTYNQILRQINELVDRINTELIALDSPYFGKIVFTPYDSTTKKPLILYIGKFALMDEETHIPIITDWRAPIANLYYENSGPTNNVSFVAPVGKRKGNLQQKRQFQISRARIRGIYDAKSGNAAADAFLLKIGTKTSGYCIYNPSSTK
;
A
#
# COMPACT_ATOMS: atom_id res chain seq x y z
N MET A 1 29.43 -12.66 -4.10
CA MET A 1 28.49 -11.96 -3.22
C MET A 1 27.07 -12.41 -3.53
N GLN A 2 26.37 -13.08 -2.60
CA GLN A 2 24.97 -13.45 -2.80
C GLN A 2 24.10 -12.25 -2.47
N THR A 3 23.58 -11.56 -3.48
CA THR A 3 22.65 -10.44 -3.24
C THR A 3 21.20 -10.92 -3.14
N PHE A 4 20.51 -10.48 -2.10
CA PHE A 4 19.09 -10.68 -1.85
C PHE A 4 18.24 -9.55 -2.42
N LYS A 5 18.85 -8.44 -2.88
CA LYS A 5 18.15 -7.37 -3.61
C LYS A 5 17.38 -7.85 -4.84
N LYS A 6 17.80 -8.97 -5.45
CA LYS A 6 17.09 -9.60 -6.58
C LYS A 6 15.69 -10.11 -6.22
N TYR A 7 15.40 -10.31 -4.93
CA TYR A 7 14.09 -10.70 -4.43
C TYR A 7 13.21 -9.50 -4.05
N LEU A 8 13.73 -8.28 -4.18
CA LEU A 8 12.96 -7.06 -3.92
C LEU A 8 12.10 -6.70 -5.13
N ASN A 9 10.93 -6.13 -4.86
CA ASN A 9 10.04 -5.55 -5.87
C ASN A 9 10.82 -4.50 -6.69
N PRO A 10 10.84 -4.59 -8.03
CA PRO A 10 11.67 -3.73 -8.90
C PRO A 10 11.58 -2.22 -8.64
N LEU A 11 10.47 -1.75 -8.06
CA LEU A 11 10.28 -0.35 -7.65
C LEU A 11 11.39 0.19 -6.75
N TYR A 12 12.14 -0.67 -6.04
CA TYR A 12 13.27 -0.25 -5.20
C TYR A 12 14.37 0.48 -5.97
N LYS A 13 14.45 0.30 -7.29
CA LYS A 13 15.42 0.96 -8.16
C LYS A 13 15.04 2.40 -8.50
N ASP A 14 13.76 2.73 -8.40
CA ASP A 14 13.19 3.98 -8.92
C ASP A 14 12.72 4.89 -7.77
N LEU A 15 13.19 4.67 -6.54
CA LEU A 15 12.70 5.37 -5.34
C LEU A 15 12.78 6.89 -5.46
N ASP A 16 13.87 7.41 -6.04
CA ASP A 16 14.08 8.85 -6.22
C ASP A 16 13.16 9.44 -7.29
N GLU A 17 12.96 8.73 -8.40
CA GLU A 17 12.02 9.13 -9.46
C GLU A 17 10.58 9.14 -8.95
N VAL A 18 10.20 8.11 -8.18
CA VAL A 18 8.87 8.01 -7.59
C VAL A 18 8.63 9.13 -6.59
N ALA A 19 9.64 9.48 -5.78
CA ALA A 19 9.57 10.52 -4.77
C ALA A 19 9.64 11.96 -5.32
N SER A 20 10.12 12.18 -6.55
CA SER A 20 10.31 13.53 -7.08
C SER A 20 9.00 14.20 -7.46
N PHE A 21 8.02 13.43 -7.98
CA PHE A 21 6.79 13.94 -8.60
C PHE A 21 7.05 15.00 -9.70
N SER A 22 8.25 15.01 -10.30
CA SER A 22 8.65 15.99 -11.30
C SER A 22 7.88 15.86 -12.62
N ASP A 23 7.25 14.71 -12.84
CA ASP A 23 6.40 14.39 -13.98
C ASP A 23 4.97 14.96 -13.87
N LEU A 24 4.58 15.51 -12.70
CA LEU A 24 3.26 16.11 -12.52
C LEU A 24 3.17 17.43 -13.30
N SER A 25 2.55 17.38 -14.47
CA SER A 25 2.19 18.55 -15.27
C SER A 25 0.73 18.46 -15.68
N ASN A 26 0.03 19.59 -15.71
CA ASN A 26 -1.37 19.69 -16.14
C ASN A 26 -2.34 18.74 -15.40
N ILE A 27 -2.17 18.61 -14.08
CA ILE A 27 -3.07 17.81 -13.23
C ILE A 27 -4.40 18.54 -12.99
N SER A 28 -5.49 17.76 -12.90
CA SER A 28 -6.84 18.26 -12.62
C SER A 28 -6.97 18.88 -11.22
N SER A 29 -8.02 19.67 -10.99
CA SER A 29 -8.28 20.27 -9.68
C SER A 29 -8.47 19.23 -8.56
N LEU A 30 -9.09 18.09 -8.87
CA LEU A 30 -9.24 16.98 -7.93
C LEU A 30 -7.90 16.32 -7.59
N GLU A 31 -7.02 16.19 -8.58
CA GLU A 31 -5.67 15.68 -8.35
C GLU A 31 -4.84 16.66 -7.51
N GLN A 32 -4.96 17.97 -7.74
CA GLN A 32 -4.30 19.00 -6.92
C GLN A 32 -4.72 18.93 -5.45
N GLU A 33 -5.98 18.60 -5.17
CA GLU A 33 -6.49 18.39 -3.80
C GLU A 33 -5.82 17.17 -3.12
N GLU A 34 -5.58 16.09 -3.88
CA GLU A 34 -5.23 14.78 -3.33
C GLU A 34 -3.73 14.46 -3.37
N TYR A 35 -2.99 15.07 -4.30
CA TYR A 35 -1.54 14.86 -4.41
C TYR A 35 -0.75 15.24 -3.16
N PRO A 36 -1.05 16.32 -2.41
CA PRO A 36 -0.32 16.65 -1.19
C PRO A 36 -0.27 15.47 -0.20
N ARG A 37 -1.39 14.75 -0.07
CA ARG A 37 -1.46 13.55 0.78
C ARG A 37 -0.60 12.41 0.23
N LEU A 38 -0.72 12.12 -1.06
CA LEU A 38 0.05 11.05 -1.69
C LEU A 38 1.56 11.33 -1.59
N GLN A 39 1.97 12.57 -1.82
CA GLN A 39 3.36 13.03 -1.71
C GLN A 39 3.90 12.85 -0.30
N GLU A 40 3.13 13.23 0.72
CA GLU A 40 3.50 13.02 2.12
C GLU A 40 3.75 11.54 2.44
N VAL A 41 2.80 10.67 2.06
CA VAL A 41 2.89 9.22 2.27
C VAL A 41 4.11 8.65 1.54
N THR A 42 4.29 9.00 0.27
CA THR A 42 5.40 8.56 -0.57
C THR A 42 6.74 8.94 0.05
N LYS A 43 6.89 10.19 0.51
CA LYS A 43 8.13 10.66 1.15
C LYS A 43 8.46 9.83 2.39
N ARG A 44 7.49 9.56 3.27
CA ARG A 44 7.69 8.74 4.47
C ARG A 44 8.09 7.30 4.11
N LYS A 45 7.40 6.68 3.15
CA LYS A 45 7.70 5.31 2.69
C LYS A 45 9.07 5.19 2.04
N VAL A 46 9.43 6.12 1.15
CA VAL A 46 10.74 6.14 0.50
C VAL A 46 11.87 6.33 1.52
N LEU A 47 11.69 7.23 2.50
CA LEU A 47 12.66 7.41 3.57
C LEU A 47 12.89 6.10 4.36
N LEU A 48 11.80 5.42 4.75
CA LEU A 48 11.89 4.15 5.46
C LEU A 48 12.59 3.07 4.63
N ILE A 49 12.22 2.91 3.36
CA ILE A 49 12.84 1.91 2.47
C ILE A 49 14.35 2.20 2.30
N LYS A 50 14.73 3.47 2.15
CA LYS A 50 16.14 3.88 2.08
C LYS A 50 16.93 3.57 3.35
N GLN A 51 16.28 3.50 4.51
CA GLN A 51 16.93 3.08 5.76
C GLN A 51 17.04 1.55 5.88
N LEU A 52 16.09 0.80 5.32
CA LEU A 52 16.07 -0.67 5.38
C LEU A 52 17.07 -1.32 4.41
N ILE A 53 17.27 -0.76 3.22
CA ILE A 53 18.19 -1.33 2.21
C ILE A 53 19.64 -1.46 2.75
N PRO A 54 20.25 -0.45 3.39
CA PRO A 54 21.58 -0.60 3.98
C PRO A 54 21.64 -1.63 5.11
N ARG A 55 20.53 -1.86 5.82
CA ARG A 55 20.46 -2.93 6.84
C ARG A 55 20.50 -4.31 6.19
N LEU A 56 19.85 -4.47 5.04
CA LEU A 56 19.91 -5.72 4.27
C LEU A 56 21.35 -5.99 3.80
N GLU A 57 22.01 -4.98 3.22
CA GLU A 57 23.41 -5.10 2.77
C GLU A 57 24.36 -5.51 3.91
N ARG A 58 24.17 -4.97 5.12
CA ARG A 58 24.98 -5.37 6.28
C ARG A 58 24.77 -6.84 6.66
N LEU A 59 23.53 -7.33 6.64
CA LEU A 59 23.23 -8.73 6.92
C LEU A 59 23.78 -9.66 5.83
N GLU A 60 23.81 -9.22 4.57
CA GLU A 60 24.44 -9.98 3.48
C GLU A 60 25.93 -10.17 3.74
N VAL A 61 26.64 -9.13 4.15
CA VAL A 61 28.06 -9.21 4.53
C VAL A 61 28.28 -10.12 5.74
N GLU A 62 27.42 -10.03 6.76
CA GLU A 62 27.50 -10.89 7.95
C GLU A 62 27.29 -12.37 7.61
N LEU A 63 26.32 -12.66 6.72
CA LEU A 63 26.06 -14.01 6.24
C LEU A 63 27.27 -14.58 5.49
N GLU A 64 27.93 -13.76 4.65
CA GLU A 64 29.13 -14.17 3.92
C GLU A 64 30.29 -14.46 4.86
N HIS A 65 30.52 -13.61 5.85
CA HIS A 65 31.54 -13.88 6.88
C HIS A 65 31.24 -15.18 7.63
N GLN A 66 29.97 -15.46 7.93
CA GLN A 66 29.59 -16.70 8.60
C GLN A 66 29.84 -17.95 7.73
N ILE A 67 29.71 -17.84 6.40
CA ILE A 67 30.08 -18.92 5.47
C ILE A 67 31.60 -19.18 5.53
N GLU A 68 32.42 -18.13 5.59
CA GLU A 68 33.87 -18.27 5.72
C GLU A 68 34.26 -19.00 7.00
N ILE A 69 33.65 -18.64 8.14
CA ILE A 69 33.86 -19.33 9.42
C ILE A 69 33.52 -20.82 9.32
N ILE A 70 32.36 -21.16 8.74
CA ILE A 70 31.94 -22.57 8.56
C ILE A 70 32.97 -23.35 7.74
N ASN A 71 33.58 -22.73 6.72
CA ASN A 71 34.56 -23.38 5.86
C ASN A 71 35.95 -23.54 6.50
N MET A 72 36.30 -22.68 7.47
CA MET A 72 37.59 -22.74 8.17
C MET A 72 37.54 -23.65 9.40
N GLU A 73 36.34 -23.88 9.96
CA GLU A 73 36.16 -24.66 11.19
C GLU A 73 36.29 -26.16 10.95
N SER A 74 36.94 -26.85 11.89
CA SER A 74 37.19 -28.30 11.83
C SER A 74 36.52 -29.06 12.97
N GLY A 75 36.13 -28.38 14.06
CA GLY A 75 35.40 -28.97 15.18
C GLY A 75 33.93 -29.20 14.87
N GLU A 76 33.41 -30.40 15.14
CA GLU A 76 32.00 -30.74 14.86
C GLU A 76 31.00 -29.83 15.60
N ASP A 77 31.27 -29.57 16.89
CA ASP A 77 30.44 -28.68 17.72
C ASP A 77 30.52 -27.21 17.24
N ASP A 78 31.71 -26.76 16.84
CA ASP A 78 31.94 -25.40 16.35
C ASP A 78 31.30 -25.17 14.98
N ILE A 79 31.38 -26.14 14.06
CA ILE A 79 30.66 -26.13 12.77
C ILE A 79 29.15 -26.04 13.03
N LYS A 80 28.62 -26.79 14.00
CA LYS A 80 27.20 -26.79 14.33
C LYS A 80 26.77 -25.43 14.89
N ALA A 81 27.55 -24.84 15.78
CA ALA A 81 27.31 -23.49 16.30
C ALA A 81 27.33 -22.46 15.16
N ALA A 82 28.33 -22.52 14.27
CA ALA A 82 28.47 -21.63 13.13
C ALA A 82 27.29 -21.74 12.14
N LYS A 83 26.80 -22.96 11.87
CA LYS A 83 25.60 -23.19 11.05
C LYS A 83 24.32 -22.65 11.71
N SER A 84 24.22 -22.71 13.03
CA SER A 84 23.10 -22.12 13.76
C SER A 84 23.05 -20.59 13.55
N THR A 85 24.19 -19.91 13.70
CA THR A 85 24.31 -18.46 13.43
C THR A 85 23.97 -18.12 11.99
N TYR A 86 24.48 -18.89 11.01
CA TYR A 86 24.12 -18.74 9.59
C TYR A 86 22.61 -18.77 9.37
N ASN A 87 21.92 -19.77 9.93
CA ASN A 87 20.47 -19.90 9.79
C ASN A 87 19.72 -18.73 10.44
N GLN A 88 20.21 -18.20 11.55
CA GLN A 88 19.64 -17.02 12.21
C GLN A 88 19.77 -15.76 11.34
N ILE A 89 20.94 -15.51 10.76
CA ILE A 89 21.15 -14.38 9.84
C ILE A 89 20.28 -14.53 8.60
N LEU A 90 20.23 -15.73 8.01
CA LEU A 90 19.39 -16.00 6.85
C LEU A 90 17.90 -15.74 7.13
N ARG A 91 17.41 -16.12 8.32
CA ARG A 91 16.04 -15.79 8.75
C ARG A 91 15.83 -14.28 8.83
N GLN A 92 16.75 -13.54 9.44
CA GLN A 92 16.66 -12.07 9.52
C GLN A 92 16.66 -11.41 8.14
N ILE A 93 17.47 -11.93 7.20
CA ILE A 93 17.47 -11.47 5.81
C ILE A 93 16.11 -11.68 5.17
N ASN A 94 15.53 -12.88 5.29
CA ASN A 94 14.22 -13.18 4.71
C ASN A 94 13.11 -12.29 5.29
N GLU A 95 13.07 -12.14 6.62
CA GLU A 95 12.13 -11.23 7.30
C GLU A 95 12.28 -9.77 6.83
N LEU A 96 13.53 -9.32 6.62
CA LEU A 96 13.81 -7.97 6.16
C LEU A 96 13.45 -7.78 4.68
N VAL A 97 13.69 -8.77 3.82
CA VAL A 97 13.26 -8.78 2.43
C VAL A 97 11.74 -8.69 2.33
N ASP A 98 11.01 -9.49 3.11
CA ASP A 98 9.55 -9.46 3.17
C ASP A 98 9.02 -8.11 3.65
N ARG A 99 9.68 -7.53 4.67
CA ARG A 99 9.36 -6.18 5.16
C ARG A 99 9.58 -5.13 4.07
N ILE A 100 10.74 -5.12 3.41
CA ILE A 100 11.04 -4.15 2.34
C ILE A 100 10.03 -4.30 1.20
N ASN A 101 9.69 -5.53 0.79
CA ASN A 101 8.69 -5.79 -0.23
C ASN A 101 7.30 -5.28 0.16
N THR A 102 6.91 -5.46 1.42
CA THR A 102 5.66 -4.93 1.96
C THR A 102 5.64 -3.40 1.86
N GLU A 103 6.73 -2.73 2.22
CA GLU A 103 6.85 -1.27 2.10
C GLU A 103 6.86 -0.80 0.64
N LEU A 104 7.48 -1.55 -0.28
CA LEU A 104 7.48 -1.25 -1.71
C LEU A 104 6.08 -1.39 -2.33
N ILE A 105 5.32 -2.41 -1.93
CA ILE A 105 3.92 -2.56 -2.36
C ILE A 105 3.07 -1.41 -1.80
N ALA A 106 3.29 -1.03 -0.52
CA ALA A 106 2.61 0.11 0.08
C ALA A 106 3.01 1.45 -0.57
N LEU A 107 4.24 1.59 -1.06
CA LEU A 107 4.70 2.75 -1.83
C LEU A 107 4.01 2.83 -3.20
N ASP A 108 3.85 1.69 -3.88
CA ASP A 108 3.23 1.65 -5.21
C ASP A 108 1.78 2.12 -5.20
N SER A 109 1.00 1.62 -4.24
CA SER A 109 -0.43 1.91 -4.09
C SER A 109 -0.82 1.99 -2.60
N PRO A 110 -0.60 3.13 -1.93
CA PRO A 110 -0.74 3.25 -0.48
C PRO A 110 -2.19 3.16 0.01
N TYR A 111 -3.13 3.70 -0.75
CA TYR A 111 -4.56 3.70 -0.44
C TYR A 111 -5.38 3.63 -1.73
N PHE A 112 -6.57 3.06 -1.63
CA PHE A 112 -7.49 2.92 -2.77
C PHE A 112 -8.79 3.68 -2.55
N GLY A 113 -9.05 4.19 -1.34
CA GLY A 113 -10.27 4.91 -1.00
C GLY A 113 -10.04 6.09 -0.06
N LYS A 114 -10.95 7.06 -0.10
CA LYS A 114 -11.11 8.12 0.90
C LYS A 114 -12.57 8.20 1.29
N ILE A 115 -12.84 8.34 2.58
CA ILE A 115 -14.16 8.69 3.10
C ILE A 115 -14.06 9.94 3.96
N VAL A 116 -15.11 10.75 3.94
CA VAL A 116 -15.30 11.86 4.86
C VAL A 116 -16.53 11.55 5.71
N PHE A 117 -16.32 11.32 7.01
CA PHE A 117 -17.36 10.89 7.93
C PHE A 117 -17.52 11.88 9.08
N THR A 118 -18.74 12.33 9.35
CA THR A 118 -19.04 13.23 10.46
C THR A 118 -19.85 12.50 11.53
N PRO A 119 -19.23 12.14 12.67
CA PRO A 119 -19.93 11.48 13.77
C PRO A 119 -20.97 12.42 14.42
N TYR A 120 -22.12 11.88 14.82
CA TYR A 120 -23.15 12.64 15.52
C TYR A 120 -22.78 12.98 16.96
N ASP A 121 -21.95 12.15 17.58
CA ASP A 121 -21.42 12.33 18.93
C ASP A 121 -20.16 13.22 18.97
N SER A 122 -19.78 13.84 17.85
CA SER A 122 -18.62 14.72 17.78
C SER A 122 -18.90 16.09 18.40
N THR A 123 -18.22 16.42 19.50
CA THR A 123 -18.28 17.74 20.16
C THR A 123 -17.82 18.87 19.24
N THR A 124 -16.84 18.61 18.37
CA THR A 124 -16.27 19.62 17.48
C THR A 124 -17.00 19.74 16.15
N LYS A 125 -17.91 18.79 15.84
CA LYS A 125 -18.58 18.62 14.54
C LYS A 125 -17.61 18.58 13.34
N LYS A 126 -16.32 18.36 13.57
CA LYS A 126 -15.32 18.27 12.50
C LYS A 126 -15.47 16.94 11.76
N PRO A 127 -15.49 16.94 10.42
CA PRO A 127 -15.44 15.71 9.65
C PRO A 127 -14.11 14.96 9.87
N LEU A 128 -14.20 13.64 9.94
CA LEU A 128 -13.06 12.74 9.92
C LEU A 128 -12.75 12.39 8.47
N ILE A 129 -11.54 12.72 8.02
CA ILE A 129 -11.04 12.37 6.68
C ILE A 129 -10.20 11.10 6.83
N LEU A 130 -10.63 10.00 6.22
CA LEU A 130 -9.94 8.72 6.29
C LEU A 130 -9.53 8.26 4.90
N TYR A 131 -8.22 8.05 4.72
CA TYR A 131 -7.68 7.32 3.58
C TYR A 131 -7.62 5.84 3.93
N ILE A 132 -8.13 4.97 3.06
CA ILE A 132 -8.29 3.53 3.30
C ILE A 132 -7.33 2.77 2.38
N GLY A 133 -6.48 1.95 2.98
CA GLY A 133 -5.46 1.20 2.28
C GLY A 133 -5.28 -0.22 2.81
N LYS A 134 -4.46 -0.99 2.09
CA LYS A 134 -4.11 -2.36 2.45
C LYS A 134 -3.23 -2.41 3.70
N PHE A 135 -2.37 -1.41 3.88
CA PHE A 135 -1.43 -1.30 4.98
C PHE A 135 -1.71 0.01 5.72
N ALA A 136 -1.88 -0.08 7.03
CA ALA A 136 -1.99 1.11 7.86
C ALA A 136 -0.68 1.91 7.85
N LEU A 137 -0.80 3.22 7.99
CA LEU A 137 0.30 4.13 8.23
C LEU A 137 -0.15 5.08 9.33
N MET A 138 0.63 5.18 10.40
CA MET A 138 0.35 6.07 11.52
C MET A 138 1.41 7.16 11.56
N ASP A 139 1.02 8.35 11.98
CA ASP A 139 1.97 9.40 12.31
C ASP A 139 2.65 9.07 13.66
N GLU A 140 3.99 9.04 13.69
CA GLU A 140 4.74 8.60 14.87
C GLU A 140 4.64 9.57 16.05
N GLU A 141 4.48 10.87 15.78
CA GLU A 141 4.40 11.89 16.82
C GLU A 141 2.99 11.96 17.40
N THR A 142 1.99 12.12 16.52
CA THR A 142 0.61 12.38 16.92
C THR A 142 -0.21 11.11 17.16
N HIS A 143 0.29 9.95 16.73
CA HIS A 143 -0.44 8.68 16.74
C HIS A 143 -1.76 8.71 15.94
N ILE A 144 -1.91 9.70 15.05
CA ILE A 144 -3.09 9.83 14.20
C ILE A 144 -2.89 8.94 12.95
N PRO A 145 -3.89 8.12 12.57
CA PRO A 145 -3.80 7.29 11.38
C PRO A 145 -3.73 8.17 10.13
N ILE A 146 -2.66 7.99 9.36
CA ILE A 146 -2.47 8.60 8.05
C ILE A 146 -3.24 7.78 6.99
N ILE A 147 -3.04 6.47 7.02
CA ILE A 147 -3.78 5.49 6.22
C ILE A 147 -4.42 4.53 7.21
N THR A 148 -5.72 4.36 7.08
CA THR A 148 -6.54 3.43 7.86
C THR A 148 -6.54 2.06 7.18
N ASP A 149 -6.29 1.02 7.97
CA ASP A 149 -6.40 -0.36 7.48
C ASP A 149 -7.84 -0.65 7.02
N TRP A 150 -7.98 -1.29 5.86
CA TRP A 150 -9.28 -1.66 5.30
C TRP A 150 -10.11 -2.61 6.18
N ARG A 151 -9.49 -3.30 7.14
CA ARG A 151 -10.16 -4.17 8.13
C ARG A 151 -10.60 -3.42 9.38
N ALA A 152 -10.23 -2.15 9.54
CA ALA A 152 -10.67 -1.36 10.68
C ALA A 152 -12.20 -1.22 10.65
N PRO A 153 -12.91 -1.27 11.80
CA PRO A 153 -14.37 -1.25 11.78
C PRO A 153 -14.99 0.00 11.13
N ILE A 154 -14.30 1.14 11.18
CA ILE A 154 -14.73 2.37 10.49
C ILE A 154 -14.64 2.26 8.96
N ALA A 155 -13.78 1.38 8.43
CA ALA A 155 -13.65 1.13 7.00
C ALA A 155 -14.87 0.41 6.41
N ASN A 156 -15.70 -0.25 7.24
CA ASN A 156 -16.97 -0.83 6.78
C ASN A 156 -17.86 0.23 6.11
N LEU A 157 -17.80 1.48 6.57
CA LEU A 157 -18.54 2.58 5.94
C LEU A 157 -18.21 2.75 4.45
N TYR A 158 -16.98 2.42 4.03
CA TYR A 158 -16.60 2.47 2.62
C TYR A 158 -17.24 1.34 1.81
N TYR A 159 -17.37 0.14 2.37
CA TYR A 159 -17.90 -1.02 1.65
C TYR A 159 -19.42 -1.09 1.67
N GLU A 160 -20.06 -0.72 2.78
CA GLU A 160 -21.51 -0.80 2.98
C GLU A 160 -22.30 0.31 2.28
N ASN A 161 -21.62 1.36 1.79
CA ASN A 161 -22.28 2.53 1.19
C ASN A 161 -21.80 2.77 -0.24
N SER A 162 -22.74 2.95 -1.16
CA SER A 162 -22.42 3.24 -2.58
C SER A 162 -21.94 4.68 -2.80
N GLY A 163 -22.16 5.59 -1.86
CA GLY A 163 -21.76 7.00 -1.93
C GLY A 163 -22.13 7.78 -0.66
N PRO A 164 -22.16 9.13 -0.71
CA PRO A 164 -22.59 9.97 0.41
C PRO A 164 -23.97 9.54 0.92
N THR A 165 -24.05 9.24 2.22
CA THR A 165 -25.23 8.65 2.85
C THR A 165 -25.37 9.19 4.27
N ASN A 166 -26.59 9.64 4.62
CA ASN A 166 -26.89 10.12 5.96
C ASN A 166 -27.27 8.96 6.90
N ASN A 167 -27.11 9.15 8.22
CA ASN A 167 -27.51 8.17 9.24
C ASN A 167 -26.83 6.80 9.11
N VAL A 168 -25.60 6.75 8.60
CA VAL A 168 -24.81 5.51 8.55
C VAL A 168 -24.28 5.16 9.94
N SER A 169 -23.91 3.89 10.12
CA SER A 169 -23.36 3.42 11.39
C SER A 169 -22.38 2.29 11.21
N PHE A 170 -21.44 2.17 12.14
CA PHE A 170 -20.52 1.04 12.22
C PHE A 170 -20.32 0.62 13.68
N VAL A 171 -19.80 -0.58 13.92
CA VAL A 171 -19.57 -1.12 15.26
C VAL A 171 -18.08 -1.03 15.58
N ALA A 172 -17.70 -0.11 16.47
CA ALA A 172 -16.34 -0.04 17.00
C ALA A 172 -16.21 -0.92 18.26
N PRO A 173 -14.98 -1.24 18.73
CA PRO A 173 -14.79 -1.95 20.00
C PRO A 173 -15.47 -1.26 21.19
N VAL A 174 -15.54 0.07 21.16
CA VAL A 174 -16.19 0.92 22.17
C VAL A 174 -17.70 1.06 21.97
N GLY A 175 -18.29 0.32 21.03
CA GLY A 175 -19.72 0.34 20.73
C GLY A 175 -20.08 0.95 19.37
N LYS A 176 -21.38 0.97 19.08
CA LYS A 176 -21.94 1.46 17.80
C LYS A 176 -21.77 2.98 17.67
N ARG A 177 -21.24 3.42 16.54
CA ARG A 177 -21.09 4.84 16.18
C ARG A 177 -22.01 5.17 15.02
N LYS A 178 -22.58 6.38 15.02
CA LYS A 178 -23.51 6.88 13.99
C LYS A 178 -23.05 8.22 13.46
N GLY A 179 -23.34 8.51 12.20
CA GLY A 179 -22.99 9.78 11.59
C GLY A 179 -23.41 9.89 10.14
N ASN A 180 -22.85 10.89 9.45
CA ASN A 180 -23.06 11.10 8.03
C ASN A 180 -21.78 10.78 7.25
N LEU A 181 -21.90 9.96 6.22
CA LEU A 181 -20.88 9.78 5.20
C LEU A 181 -21.05 10.91 4.17
N GLN A 182 -20.18 11.91 4.24
CA GLN A 182 -20.25 13.11 3.39
C GLN A 182 -19.64 12.86 2.01
N GLN A 183 -18.62 12.01 1.94
CA GLN A 183 -17.89 11.73 0.71
C GLN A 183 -17.38 10.30 0.72
N LYS A 184 -17.42 9.66 -0.45
CA LYS A 184 -16.69 8.43 -0.77
C LYS A 184 -15.98 8.65 -2.11
N ARG A 185 -14.67 8.49 -2.10
CA ARG A 185 -13.79 8.63 -3.27
C ARG A 185 -12.97 7.36 -3.43
N GLN A 186 -12.83 6.91 -4.67
CA GLN A 186 -11.98 5.79 -5.05
C GLN A 186 -10.79 6.31 -5.86
N PHE A 187 -9.63 5.72 -5.61
CA PHE A 187 -8.40 6.02 -6.32
C PHE A 187 -7.91 4.79 -7.08
N GLN A 188 -7.38 5.04 -8.27
CA GLN A 188 -6.48 4.11 -8.94
C GLN A 188 -5.08 4.71 -8.82
N ILE A 189 -4.24 4.13 -7.97
CA ILE A 189 -2.86 4.58 -7.76
C ILE A 189 -1.90 3.49 -8.20
N SER A 190 -0.89 3.87 -8.98
CA SER A 190 0.23 3.01 -9.36
C SER A 190 1.49 3.85 -9.50
N ARG A 191 2.60 3.32 -8.99
CA ARG A 191 3.90 3.98 -8.86
C ARG A 191 3.78 5.35 -8.18
N ALA A 192 2.99 5.42 -7.10
CA ALA A 192 2.66 6.67 -6.41
C ALA A 192 2.14 7.80 -7.34
N ARG A 193 1.43 7.44 -8.41
CA ARG A 193 0.72 8.39 -9.27
C ARG A 193 -0.75 8.05 -9.30
N ILE A 194 -1.58 9.08 -9.20
CA ILE A 194 -3.02 8.93 -9.37
C ILE A 194 -3.29 8.75 -10.85
N ARG A 195 -3.81 7.58 -11.22
CA ARG A 195 -4.23 7.22 -12.58
C ARG A 195 -5.71 7.48 -12.82
N GLY A 196 -6.48 7.55 -11.74
CA GLY A 196 -7.90 7.87 -11.78
C GLY A 196 -8.46 8.21 -10.40
N ILE A 197 -9.41 9.13 -10.37
CA ILE A 197 -10.20 9.51 -9.19
C ILE A 197 -11.66 9.34 -9.56
N TYR A 198 -12.43 8.68 -8.69
CA TYR A 198 -13.86 8.46 -8.86
C TYR A 198 -14.59 8.84 -7.59
N ASP A 199 -15.34 9.93 -7.64
CA ASP A 199 -16.27 10.27 -6.57
C ASP A 199 -17.56 9.48 -6.73
N ALA A 200 -17.94 8.77 -5.68
CA ALA A 200 -19.24 8.16 -5.59
C ALA A 200 -20.30 9.27 -5.53
N LYS A 201 -21.17 9.33 -6.53
CA LYS A 201 -22.33 10.24 -6.52
C LYS A 201 -23.51 9.55 -5.85
N SER A 202 -24.34 10.31 -5.15
CA SER A 202 -25.71 9.88 -4.86
C SER A 202 -26.48 9.87 -6.20
N GLY A 203 -26.63 8.70 -6.83
CA GLY A 203 -27.35 8.54 -8.09
C GLY A 203 -26.50 7.99 -9.24
N ASN A 204 -27.02 6.95 -9.88
CA ASN A 204 -26.42 6.19 -10.98
C ASN A 204 -26.28 7.02 -12.26
N ALA A 205 -25.21 7.81 -12.39
CA ALA A 205 -24.87 8.42 -13.68
C ALA A 205 -23.37 8.43 -13.98
N ALA A 206 -22.51 8.52 -12.96
CA ALA A 206 -21.05 8.53 -13.16
C ALA A 206 -20.40 7.14 -13.17
N ALA A 207 -21.03 6.15 -12.52
CA ALA A 207 -20.54 4.76 -12.52
C ALA A 207 -20.72 4.07 -13.89
N ASP A 208 -21.80 4.38 -14.62
CA ASP A 208 -22.10 3.78 -15.92
C ASP A 208 -21.10 4.19 -17.01
N ALA A 209 -20.63 5.44 -16.99
CA ALA A 209 -19.60 5.90 -17.91
C ALA A 209 -18.25 5.18 -17.73
N PHE A 210 -17.98 4.68 -16.52
CA PHE A 210 -16.76 3.92 -16.20
C PHE A 210 -16.85 2.46 -16.66
N LEU A 211 -17.99 1.79 -16.43
CA LEU A 211 -18.21 0.42 -16.92
C LEU A 211 -18.15 0.35 -18.46
N LEU A 212 -18.70 1.36 -19.15
CA LEU A 212 -18.67 1.45 -20.61
C LEU A 212 -17.25 1.60 -21.18
N LYS A 213 -16.33 2.24 -20.44
CA LYS A 213 -14.94 2.46 -20.90
C LYS A 213 -14.04 1.22 -20.75
N ILE A 214 -14.40 0.30 -19.85
CA ILE A 214 -13.68 -0.97 -19.65
C ILE A 214 -14.20 -2.03 -20.63
N GLY A 215 -15.52 -2.08 -20.88
CA GLY A 215 -16.13 -3.02 -21.83
C GLY A 215 -15.79 -2.74 -23.31
N THR A 216 -15.46 -1.50 -23.67
CA THR A 216 -15.11 -1.15 -25.06
C THR A 216 -13.65 -1.47 -25.43
N LYS A 217 -12.76 -1.71 -24.46
CA LYS A 217 -11.36 -2.11 -24.72
C LYS A 217 -11.12 -3.63 -24.75
N THR A 218 -12.14 -4.44 -24.45
CA THR A 218 -12.05 -5.92 -24.42
C THR A 218 -12.80 -6.62 -25.55
N SER A 219 -13.22 -5.90 -26.61
CA SER A 219 -13.70 -6.51 -27.86
C SER A 219 -12.59 -6.52 -28.92
N GLY A 220 -11.50 -7.24 -28.63
CA GLY A 220 -10.35 -7.36 -29.52
C GLY A 220 -9.60 -8.69 -29.43
N TYR A 221 -10.16 -9.70 -28.76
CA TYR A 221 -9.63 -11.06 -28.81
C TYR A 221 -10.57 -11.95 -29.62
N CYS A 222 -10.17 -12.19 -30.86
CA CYS A 222 -10.71 -13.25 -31.71
C CYS A 222 -10.59 -14.58 -30.97
N ILE A 223 -11.72 -15.19 -30.60
CA ILE A 223 -11.74 -16.58 -30.14
C ILE A 223 -11.69 -17.45 -31.39
N TYR A 224 -10.51 -18.00 -31.67
CA TYR A 224 -10.33 -19.10 -32.61
C TYR A 224 -11.05 -20.33 -32.04
N ASN A 225 -12.03 -20.88 -32.76
CA ASN A 225 -12.79 -22.06 -32.35
C ASN A 225 -12.32 -23.28 -33.18
N PRO A 226 -11.54 -24.23 -32.62
CA PRO A 226 -11.17 -25.45 -33.33
C PRO A 226 -12.18 -26.54 -32.97
N SER A 227 -13.32 -26.58 -33.67
CA SER A 227 -14.27 -27.70 -33.57
C SER A 227 -15.15 -27.79 -34.81
N SER A 228 -14.59 -28.28 -35.91
CA SER A 228 -15.38 -28.87 -37.00
C SER A 228 -14.54 -29.87 -37.79
N THR A 229 -14.29 -31.02 -37.16
CA THR A 229 -14.04 -32.28 -37.87
C THR A 229 -15.37 -33.01 -37.98
N LYS A 230 -15.97 -32.96 -39.17
CA LYS A 230 -16.61 -34.08 -39.89
C LYS A 230 -17.08 -33.61 -41.26
#